data_AF-A0A6L7PWX1-F1
#
_entry.id   AF-A0A6L7PWX1-F1
#
_cell.length_a   1.000
_cell.length_b   1.000
_cell.length_c   1.000
_cell.angle_alpha   90.00
_cell.angle_beta   90.00
_cell.angle_gamma   90.00
#
_symmetry.space_group_name_H-M   'P 1'
#
loop_
_entity.id
_entity.type
_entity.pdbx_description
1 polymer ?
#
loop_
_entity_poly.entity_id
_entity_poly.type
_entity_poly.pdbx_seq_one_letter_code
_entity_poly.pdbx_strand_id
1 'polypeptide(L)' 'MTVPIISRNTETVTFSLPPEQAQRLRQAAREEERTVSELLREAIRLYMEEKEWRKKERMRRRSCQSGRDELDTE' A
#
# COMPACT_ATOMS: atom_id res chain seq x y z
N MET A 1 -10.27 27.73 25.46
CA MET A 1 -10.57 26.83 24.33
C MET A 1 -9.40 25.88 24.19
N THR A 2 -9.54 24.65 24.67
CA THR A 2 -8.48 23.63 24.66
C THR A 2 -8.54 22.88 23.32
N VAL A 3 -7.50 22.95 22.51
CA VAL A 3 -7.43 22.20 21.25
C VAL A 3 -7.12 20.73 21.60
N PRO A 4 -7.97 19.75 21.21
CA PRO A 4 -7.70 18.36 21.51
C PRO A 4 -6.41 17.92 20.82
N ILE A 5 -5.54 17.23 21.57
CA ILE A 5 -4.34 16.59 21.03
C ILE A 5 -4.77 15.45 20.09
N ILE A 6 -4.84 15.74 18.79
CA ILE A 6 -4.93 14.70 17.78
C ILE A 6 -3.63 13.91 17.87
N SER A 7 -3.69 12.71 18.46
CA SER A 7 -2.54 11.81 18.50
C SER A 7 -2.09 11.56 17.07
N ARG A 8 -0.86 11.96 16.72
CA ARG A 8 -0.30 11.71 15.39
C ARG A 8 -0.24 10.20 15.20
N ASN A 9 -1.09 9.64 14.34
CA ASN A 9 -1.07 8.22 14.01
C ASN A 9 0.08 7.93 13.04
N THR A 10 1.32 8.18 13.48
CA THR A 10 2.52 8.01 12.67
C THR A 10 3.61 7.34 13.51
N GLU A 11 4.02 6.15 13.11
CA GLU A 11 5.21 5.48 13.67
C GLU A 11 6.45 5.77 12.82
N THR A 12 7.60 5.88 13.49
CA THR A 12 8.88 6.06 12.81
C THR A 12 9.47 4.71 12.46
N VAL A 13 9.76 4.48 11.18
CA VAL A 13 10.38 3.26 10.68
C VAL A 13 11.74 3.61 10.10
N THR A 14 12.78 2.90 10.52
CA THR A 14 14.15 3.05 9.99
C THR A 14 14.52 1.80 9.20
N PHE A 15 14.97 1.97 7.96
CA PHE A 15 15.43 0.87 7.11
C PHE A 15 16.60 1.32 6.25
N SER A 16 17.37 0.35 5.77
CA SER A 16 18.52 0.59 4.90
C SER A 16 18.15 0.35 3.44
N LEU A 17 18.68 1.18 2.55
CA LEU A 17 18.53 1.05 1.10
C LEU A 17 19.91 0.94 0.44
N PRO A 18 20.03 0.18 -0.66
CA PRO A 18 21.19 0.27 -1.53
C PRO A 18 21.48 1.73 -1.93
N PRO A 19 22.75 2.14 -2.02
CA PRO A 19 23.12 3.54 -2.23
C PRO A 19 22.54 4.12 -3.53
N GLU A 20 22.52 3.31 -4.58
CA GLU A 20 21.92 3.68 -5.87
C GLU A 20 20.42 3.95 -5.75
N GLN A 21 19.68 3.08 -5.06
CA GLN A 21 18.24 3.26 -4.85
C GLN A 21 17.95 4.48 -4.00
N ALA A 22 18.74 4.73 -2.95
CA ALA A 22 18.60 5.92 -2.12
C ALA A 22 18.84 7.21 -2.93
N GLN A 23 19.77 7.19 -3.89
CA GLN A 23 20.00 8.33 -4.78
C GLN A 23 18.81 8.57 -5.70
N ARG A 24 18.31 7.52 -6.36
CA ARG A 24 17.13 7.62 -7.23
C ARG A 24 15.90 8.11 -6.46
N LEU A 25 15.70 7.63 -5.24
CA LEU A 25 14.60 8.05 -4.36
C LEU A 25 14.68 9.55 -4.04
N ARG A 26 15.87 10.05 -3.69
CA ARG A 26 16.08 11.49 -3.44
C ARG A 26 15.85 12.34 -4.68
N GLN A 27 16.25 11.83 -5.84
CA GLN A 27 16.03 12.52 -7.11
C GLN A 27 14.53 12.61 -7.43
N ALA A 28 13.80 11.50 -7.37
CA ALA A 28 12.35 11.47 -7.61
C ALA A 28 11.60 12.41 -6.66
N ALA A 29 11.93 12.37 -5.36
CA ALA A 29 11.33 13.27 -4.38
C ALA A 29 11.56 14.75 -4.73
N ARG A 30 12.74 15.09 -5.26
CA ARG A 30 13.07 16.46 -5.68
C ARG A 30 12.35 16.87 -6.96
N GLU A 31 12.21 15.97 -7.92
CA GLU A 31 11.47 16.21 -9.17
C GLU A 31 9.98 16.43 -8.92
N GLU A 32 9.41 15.75 -7.90
CA GLU A 32 8.00 15.85 -7.50
C GLU A 32 7.74 16.93 -6.43
N GLU A 33 8.75 17.72 -6.04
CA GLU A 33 8.65 18.73 -4.97
C GLU A 33 8.11 18.17 -3.63
N ARG A 34 8.48 16.92 -3.30
CA ARG A 34 8.01 16.16 -2.13
C ARG A 34 9.15 15.78 -1.19
N THR A 35 8.81 15.47 0.07
CA THR A 35 9.78 14.82 0.96
C THR A 35 9.90 13.33 0.68
N VAL A 36 11.08 12.76 0.95
CA VAL A 36 11.34 11.31 0.84
C VAL A 36 10.32 10.49 1.66
N SER A 37 9.96 10.98 2.85
CA SER A 37 8.98 10.32 3.72
C SER A 37 7.57 10.34 3.13
N GLU A 38 7.17 11.39 2.43
CA GLU A 38 5.88 11.44 1.73
C GLU A 38 5.85 10.48 0.56
N LEU A 39 6.89 10.48 -0.27
CA LEU A 39 6.98 9.60 -1.43
C LEU A 39 6.99 8.12 -1.02
N LEU A 40 7.72 7.77 0.05
CA LEU A 40 7.71 6.42 0.61
C LEU A 40 6.35 6.04 1.18
N ARG A 41 5.68 6.93 1.92
CA ARG A 41 4.34 6.65 2.47
C ARG A 41 3.36 6.35 1.34
N GLU A 42 3.40 7.12 0.26
CA GLU A 42 2.52 6.92 -0.87
C GLU A 42 2.84 5.62 -1.63
N ALA A 43 4.12 5.33 -1.86
CA ALA A 43 4.54 4.07 -2.47
C ALA A 43 4.10 2.85 -1.65
N ILE A 44 4.22 2.90 -0.31
CA ILE A 44 3.75 1.84 0.58
C ILE A 44 2.23 1.69 0.51
N ARG A 45 1.48 2.80 0.49
CA ARG A 45 0.02 2.81 0.37
C ARG A 45 -0.42 2.08 -0.90
N LEU A 46 0.16 2.44 -2.05
CA LEU A 46 -0.14 1.83 -3.34
C LEU A 46 0.22 0.34 -3.37
N TYR A 47 1.38 -0.04 -2.82
CA TYR A 47 1.80 -1.43 -2.74
C TYR A 47 0.84 -2.30 -1.91
N MET A 48 0.42 -1.80 -0.75
CA MET A 48 -0.53 -2.52 0.11
C MET A 48 -1.90 -2.65 -0.55
N GLU A 49 -2.40 -1.58 -1.18
CA GLU A 49 -3.68 -1.57 -1.86
C GLU A 49 -3.72 -2.57 -3.03
N GLU A 50 -2.66 -2.60 -3.87
CA GLU A 50 -2.56 -3.56 -4.97
C GLU A 50 -2.55 -5.00 -4.44
N LYS A 51 -1.80 -5.26 -3.37
CA LYS A 51 -1.70 -6.59 -2.77
C LYS A 51 -3.05 -7.08 -2.25
N GLU A 52 -3.81 -6.21 -1.58
CA GLU A 52 -5.15 -6.53 -1.10
C GLU A 52 -6.12 -6.76 -2.26
N TRP A 53 -6.06 -5.96 -3.31
CA TRP A 53 -6.85 -6.17 -4.52
C TRP A 53 -6.59 -7.53 -5.17
N ARG A 54 -5.31 -7.90 -5.36
CA ARG A 54 -4.92 -9.22 -5.89
C ARG A 54 -5.42 -10.36 -5.01
N LYS A 55 -5.39 -10.19 -3.68
CA LYS A 55 -5.88 -11.20 -2.73
C LYS A 55 -7.39 -11.38 -2.88
N LYS A 56 -8.14 -10.27 -2.94
CA LYS A 56 -9.60 -10.27 -3.17
C LYS A 56 -9.95 -10.89 -4.51
N GLU A 57 -9.22 -10.57 -5.58
CA GLU A 57 -9.45 -11.17 -6.90
C GLU A 57 -9.27 -12.70 -6.87
N ARG A 58 -8.19 -13.20 -6.25
CA ARG A 58 -7.98 -14.64 -6.06
C ARG A 58 -9.09 -15.28 -5.24
N MET A 59 -9.62 -14.59 -4.24
CA MET A 59 -10.73 -15.08 -3.43
C MET A 59 -12.02 -15.12 -4.25
N ARG A 60 -12.33 -14.05 -4.99
CA ARG A 60 -13.49 -13.98 -5.89
C ARG A 60 -13.45 -15.08 -6.94
N ARG A 61 -12.30 -15.34 -7.56
CA ARG A 61 -12.13 -16.44 -8.52
C ARG A 61 -12.43 -17.81 -7.89
N ARG A 62 -12.00 -18.04 -6.65
CA ARG A 62 -12.29 -19.28 -5.90
C ARG A 62 -13.79 -19.41 -5.56
N SER A 63 -14.41 -18.33 -5.09
CA SER A 63 -15.84 -18.33 -4.75
C SER A 63 -16.76 -18.49 -5.98
N CYS A 64 -16.40 -17.90 -7.12
CA CYS A 64 -17.11 -18.09 -8.39
C CYS A 64 -16.88 -19.48 -9.02
N GLN A 65 -15.93 -20.26 -8.51
CA GLN A 65 -15.70 -21.64 -8.91
C GLN A 65 -16.56 -22.57 -8.06
N SER A 66 -16.61 -22.36 -6.75
CA SER A 66 -17.51 -23.11 -5.85
C SER A 66 -19.00 -22.85 -6.09
N GLY A 67 -19.39 -21.64 -6.51
CA GLY A 67 -20.79 -21.32 -6.83
C GLY A 67 -21.28 -21.81 -8.20
N ARG A 68 -20.42 -22.47 -8.99
CA ARG A 68 -20.82 -23.09 -10.26
C ARG A 68 -21.15 -24.59 -10.14
N ASP A 69 -20.72 -25.24 -9.06
CA ASP A 69 -21.00 -26.66 -8.80
C ASP A 69 -22.40 -26.89 -8.17
N GLU A 70 -23.09 -25.84 -7.70
CA GLU A 70 -24.41 -25.93 -7.05
C GLU A 70 -25.62 -25.77 -8.03
N LEU A 71 -25.39 -25.54 -9.33
CA LEU A 71 -26.48 -25.29 -10.30
C LEU A 71 -26.75 -26.46 -11.28
N ASP A 72 -26.11 -27.62 -11.07
CA ASP A 72 -26.24 -28.81 -11.95
C ASP A 72 -26.99 -30.00 -11.30
N THR A 73 -27.68 -29.79 -10.16
CA THR A 73 -28.53 -30.84 -9.55
C THR A 73 -29.98 -30.38 -9.45
N GLU A 74 -30.71 -30.37 -10.56
CA GLU A 74 -32.19 -30.56 -10.60
C GLU A 74 -32.65 -30.95 -12.01
#